data_AF-A0A927W7R0-F1
#
_entry.id   AF-A0A927W7R0-F1
#
_cell.length_a   1.000
_cell.length_b   1.000
_cell.length_c   1.000
_cell.angle_alpha   90.00
_cell.angle_beta   90.00
_cell.angle_gamma   90.00
#
_symmetry.space_group_name_H-M   'P 1'
#
loop_
_entity.id
_entity.type
_entity.pdbx_description
1 polymer ?
#
loop_
_entity_poly.entity_id
_entity_poly.type
_entity_poly.pdbx_seq_one_letter_code
_entity_poly.pdbx_strand_id
1 'polypeptide(L)'
;MKVREYIDTDNSQWVRCRVLSFLDSAYFDNVLREKEHYKNPSVELVAEVDDKIIGLIDIEYETDKGTVCYNSNELGGVIWHIAVLPEFRKLGVATLLLNEAINRLKSKSIKKIEAWTRDDKWVNDWYKNRGFNWKESYLHVYAEGDECDIITQSKINKLFICSSFAHYIGKDKDTIKKAFKRVHECNLYELILID
;
A
#
# COMPACT_ATOMS: atom_id res chain seq x y z
N MET A 1 16.86 0.76 18.17
CA MET A 1 16.15 0.95 16.89
C MET A 1 16.50 2.31 16.33
N LYS A 2 16.89 2.37 15.06
CA LYS A 2 17.25 3.59 14.34
C LYS A 2 16.36 3.71 13.11
N VAL A 3 15.81 4.89 12.84
CA VAL A 3 15.19 5.22 11.55
C VAL A 3 16.20 5.97 10.72
N ARG A 4 16.37 5.58 9.46
CA ARG A 4 17.30 6.20 8.51
C ARG A 4 16.77 6.10 7.08
N GLU A 5 17.37 6.88 6.19
CA GLU A 5 17.15 6.70 4.75
C GLU A 5 17.54 5.28 4.34
N TYR A 6 16.75 4.73 3.42
CA TYR A 6 17.09 3.57 2.63
C TYR A 6 18.34 3.86 1.80
N ILE A 7 19.19 2.85 1.62
CA ILE A 7 20.30 2.85 0.67
C ILE A 7 20.25 1.56 -0.17
N ASP A 8 20.81 1.56 -1.37
CA ASP A 8 20.69 0.43 -2.31
C ASP A 8 21.15 -0.93 -1.75
N THR A 9 22.11 -0.92 -0.82
CA THR A 9 22.57 -2.15 -0.15
C THR A 9 21.50 -2.78 0.76
N ASP A 10 20.43 -2.05 1.12
CA ASP A 10 19.32 -2.56 1.90
C ASP A 10 18.31 -3.37 1.08
N ASN A 11 18.37 -3.33 -0.28
CA ASN A 11 17.33 -3.89 -1.17
C ASN A 11 16.87 -5.30 -0.76
N SER A 12 17.82 -6.20 -0.51
CA SER A 12 17.50 -7.58 -0.12
C SER A 12 16.74 -7.68 1.21
N GLN A 13 17.12 -6.86 2.20
CA GLN A 13 16.46 -6.80 3.50
C GLN A 13 15.11 -6.07 3.42
N TRP A 14 15.00 -5.03 2.60
CA TRP A 14 13.76 -4.32 2.33
C TRP A 14 12.72 -5.28 1.72
N VAL A 15 13.09 -6.03 0.68
CA VAL A 15 12.22 -7.02 0.03
C VAL A 15 11.78 -8.09 1.02
N ARG A 16 12.73 -8.65 1.79
CA ARG A 16 12.43 -9.65 2.82
C ARG A 16 11.47 -9.11 3.87
N CYS A 17 11.74 -7.90 4.39
CA CYS A 17 10.89 -7.25 5.37
C CYS A 17 9.46 -7.09 4.83
N ARG A 18 9.31 -6.58 3.61
CA ARG A 18 8.02 -6.39 2.96
C ARG A 18 7.24 -7.69 2.80
N VAL A 19 7.87 -8.71 2.21
CA VAL A 19 7.22 -10.02 1.97
C VAL A 19 6.72 -10.63 3.27
N LEU A 20 7.58 -10.70 4.30
CA LEU A 20 7.18 -11.26 5.59
C LEU A 20 6.13 -10.42 6.31
N SER A 21 6.13 -9.11 6.09
CA SER A 21 5.15 -8.20 6.69
C SER A 21 3.76 -8.29 6.05
N PHE A 22 3.65 -8.74 4.80
CA PHE A 22 2.38 -8.84 4.08
C PHE A 22 1.85 -10.28 3.99
N LEU A 23 2.67 -11.27 4.33
CA LEU A 23 2.30 -12.70 4.21
C LEU A 23 1.03 -13.07 4.99
N ASP A 24 0.76 -12.40 6.11
CA ASP A 24 -0.43 -12.61 6.95
C ASP A 24 -1.50 -11.50 6.79
N SER A 25 -1.46 -10.76 5.69
CA SER A 25 -2.46 -9.75 5.33
C SER A 25 -3.16 -10.09 4.01
N ALA A 26 -4.18 -9.32 3.66
CA ALA A 26 -4.85 -9.36 2.37
C ALA A 26 -3.91 -9.09 1.18
N TYR A 27 -2.66 -8.65 1.40
CA TYR A 27 -1.61 -8.46 0.38
C TYR A 27 -0.61 -9.62 0.28
N PHE A 28 -0.89 -10.80 0.85
CA PHE A 28 0.01 -11.96 0.85
C PHE A 28 0.55 -12.37 -0.54
N ASP A 29 -0.19 -12.06 -1.60
CA ASP A 29 0.13 -12.38 -2.99
C ASP A 29 0.88 -11.28 -3.75
N ASN A 30 1.07 -10.11 -3.13
CA ASN A 30 1.82 -9.01 -3.73
C ASN A 30 3.31 -9.13 -3.39
N VAL A 31 4.00 -10.00 -4.13
CA VAL A 31 5.42 -10.30 -3.93
C VAL A 31 6.28 -9.50 -4.91
N LEU A 32 7.23 -8.75 -4.38
CA LEU A 32 8.24 -8.04 -5.17
C LEU A 32 9.58 -8.76 -5.08
N ARG A 33 10.37 -8.70 -6.16
CA ARG A 33 11.73 -9.26 -6.21
C ARG A 33 12.82 -8.22 -5.92
N GLU A 34 12.47 -6.96 -6.03
CA GLU A 34 13.32 -5.79 -5.81
C GLU A 34 12.46 -4.65 -5.29
N LYS A 35 13.11 -3.66 -4.66
CA LYS A 35 12.46 -2.44 -4.24
C LYS A 35 11.93 -1.67 -5.46
N GLU A 36 10.76 -1.06 -5.33
CA GLU A 36 10.23 -0.17 -6.36
C GLU A 36 11.04 1.13 -6.46
N HIS A 37 11.09 1.65 -7.68
CA HIS A 37 11.68 2.94 -8.01
C HIS A 37 10.60 3.91 -8.46
N TYR A 38 10.64 5.12 -7.91
CA TYR A 38 9.64 6.15 -8.14
C TYR A 38 10.12 7.16 -9.18
N LYS A 39 9.17 7.67 -9.98
CA LYS A 39 9.49 8.70 -10.99
C LYS A 39 9.52 10.09 -10.38
N ASN A 40 8.65 10.34 -9.40
CA ASN A 40 8.64 11.57 -8.63
C ASN A 40 9.55 11.42 -7.40
N PRO A 41 9.89 12.53 -6.73
CA PRO A 41 10.64 12.48 -5.49
C PRO A 41 9.93 11.67 -4.39
N SER A 42 10.71 11.07 -3.50
CA SER A 42 10.23 10.15 -2.48
C SER A 42 10.92 10.38 -1.13
N VAL A 43 10.24 9.92 -0.07
CA VAL A 43 10.82 9.70 1.26
C VAL A 43 10.82 8.19 1.49
N GLU A 44 12.01 7.60 1.63
CA GLU A 44 12.21 6.15 1.65
C GLU A 44 12.99 5.78 2.90
N LEU A 45 12.30 5.34 3.94
CA LEU A 45 12.90 5.14 5.26
C LEU A 45 12.85 3.67 5.66
N VAL A 46 13.88 3.25 6.39
CA VAL A 46 13.95 1.95 7.03
C VAL A 46 14.14 2.11 8.54
N ALA A 47 13.54 1.19 9.30
CA ALA A 47 13.78 0.99 10.71
C ALA A 47 14.72 -0.19 10.90
N GLU A 48 15.81 0.02 11.63
CA GLU A 48 16.90 -0.94 11.81
C GLU A 48 17.15 -1.25 13.29
N VAL A 49 17.44 -2.52 13.57
CA VAL A 49 17.96 -3.03 14.85
C VAL A 49 19.04 -4.06 14.52
N ASP A 50 20.24 -3.92 15.09
CA ASP A 50 21.37 -4.85 14.92
C ASP A 50 21.64 -5.19 13.43
N ASP A 51 21.78 -4.15 12.60
CA ASP A 51 22.00 -4.24 11.13
C ASP A 51 20.88 -4.96 10.34
N LYS A 52 19.76 -5.29 11.00
CA LYS A 52 18.57 -5.91 10.40
C LYS A 52 17.48 -4.86 10.16
N ILE A 53 16.98 -4.80 8.93
CA ILE A 53 15.78 -4.02 8.62
C ILE A 53 14.55 -4.72 9.19
N ILE A 54 13.84 -4.03 10.09
CA ILE A 54 12.65 -4.53 10.80
C ILE A 54 11.36 -3.83 10.38
N GLY A 55 11.47 -2.72 9.66
CA GLY A 55 10.34 -2.00 9.09
C GLY A 55 10.79 -1.02 8.02
N LEU A 56 9.84 -0.56 7.21
CA LEU A 56 10.06 0.36 6.10
C LEU A 56 8.83 1.23 5.85
N ILE A 57 9.05 2.41 5.26
CA ILE A 57 8.00 3.25 4.70
C ILE A 57 8.53 3.95 3.45
N ASP A 58 7.73 3.91 2.39
CA ASP A 58 8.03 4.58 1.12
C ASP A 58 6.85 5.51 0.81
N ILE A 59 7.13 6.81 0.67
CA ILE A 59 6.15 7.83 0.29
C ILE A 59 6.66 8.57 -0.93
N GLU A 60 6.04 8.38 -2.09
CA GLU A 60 6.26 9.24 -3.26
C GLU A 60 5.42 10.51 -3.10
N TYR A 61 5.97 11.67 -3.45
CA TYR A 61 5.30 12.94 -3.26
C TYR A 61 5.42 13.86 -4.48
N GLU A 62 4.50 14.81 -4.55
CA GLU A 62 4.32 15.69 -5.69
C GLU A 62 5.28 16.88 -5.67
N THR A 63 5.86 17.19 -6.83
CA THR A 63 6.37 18.54 -7.15
C THR A 63 5.31 19.38 -7.85
N ASP A 64 4.42 18.72 -8.60
CA ASP A 64 3.31 19.29 -9.33
C ASP A 64 2.02 18.57 -8.91
N LYS A 65 0.95 19.33 -8.69
CA LYS A 65 -0.32 18.80 -8.16
C LYS A 65 -0.92 17.78 -9.12
N GLY A 66 -1.34 16.64 -8.59
CA GLY A 66 -2.00 15.57 -9.36
C GLY A 66 -1.05 14.63 -10.10
N THR A 67 0.26 14.68 -9.86
CA THR A 67 1.21 13.72 -10.45
C THR A 67 1.32 12.41 -9.66
N VAL A 68 0.96 12.42 -8.38
CA VAL A 68 1.05 11.24 -7.50
C VAL A 68 -0.26 11.03 -6.73
N CYS A 69 -0.74 12.07 -6.05
CA CYS A 69 -1.95 11.99 -5.23
C CYS A 69 -3.20 11.94 -6.09
N TYR A 70 -4.20 11.22 -5.58
CA TYR A 70 -5.50 11.15 -6.19
C TYR A 70 -6.28 12.45 -5.91
N ASN A 71 -6.57 13.20 -6.98
CA ASN A 71 -7.50 14.34 -6.98
C ASN A 71 -7.21 15.37 -5.86
N SER A 72 -6.11 16.09 -5.98
CA SER A 72 -5.68 17.09 -4.99
C SER A 72 -5.56 18.49 -5.57
N ASN A 73 -6.02 19.48 -4.80
CA ASN A 73 -5.76 20.90 -5.05
C ASN A 73 -4.49 21.40 -4.34
N GLU A 74 -3.83 20.56 -3.56
CA GLU A 74 -2.58 20.84 -2.84
C GLU A 74 -1.52 19.78 -3.14
N LEU A 75 -0.24 20.08 -2.91
CA LEU A 75 0.82 19.08 -3.06
C LEU A 75 0.65 17.96 -2.03
N GLY A 76 0.51 16.74 -2.51
CA GLY A 76 0.33 15.55 -1.68
C GLY A 76 1.45 14.51 -1.83
N GLY A 77 1.32 13.40 -1.12
CA GLY A 77 2.11 12.19 -1.37
C GLY A 77 1.31 10.92 -1.10
N VAL A 78 1.76 9.79 -1.62
CA VAL A 78 1.11 8.49 -1.47
C VAL A 78 2.06 7.55 -0.76
N ILE A 79 1.59 6.96 0.34
CA ILE A 79 2.28 5.85 1.00
C ILE A 79 2.12 4.62 0.11
N TRP A 80 3.19 4.26 -0.59
CA TRP A 80 3.22 3.06 -1.42
C TRP A 80 3.46 1.81 -0.59
N HIS A 81 4.37 1.91 0.38
CA HIS A 81 4.67 0.81 1.30
C HIS A 81 4.75 1.32 2.72
N ILE A 82 4.16 0.55 3.63
CA ILE A 82 4.49 0.60 5.05
C ILE A 82 4.45 -0.83 5.57
N ALA A 83 5.55 -1.30 6.11
CA ALA A 83 5.70 -2.69 6.52
C ALA A 83 6.55 -2.79 7.78
N VAL A 84 6.19 -3.72 8.65
CA VAL A 84 6.93 -4.05 9.87
C VAL A 84 6.89 -5.56 10.05
N LEU A 85 8.07 -6.15 10.22
CA LEU A 85 8.23 -7.57 10.45
C LEU A 85 7.29 -8.05 11.57
N PRO A 86 6.61 -9.20 11.42
CA PRO A 86 5.62 -9.67 12.39
C PRO A 86 6.10 -9.64 13.84
N GLU A 87 7.33 -10.07 14.10
CA GLU A 87 7.92 -10.13 15.43
C GLU A 87 8.25 -8.75 16.05
N PHE A 88 8.20 -7.67 15.27
CA PHE A 88 8.41 -6.28 15.70
C PHE A 88 7.15 -5.42 15.68
N ARG A 89 5.97 -6.00 15.36
CA ARG A 89 4.69 -5.28 15.39
C ARG A 89 4.27 -4.95 16.82
N LYS A 90 3.36 -3.98 16.95
CA LYS A 90 2.86 -3.45 18.25
C LYS A 90 3.95 -2.81 19.15
N LEU A 91 5.18 -2.66 18.65
CA LEU A 91 6.28 -1.94 19.32
C LEU A 91 6.41 -0.47 18.85
N GLY A 92 5.43 0.05 18.10
CA GLY A 92 5.44 1.44 17.61
C GLY A 92 6.26 1.70 16.34
N VAL A 93 6.95 0.70 15.77
CA VAL A 93 7.84 0.83 14.60
C VAL A 93 7.19 1.58 13.42
N ALA A 94 6.00 1.14 12.98
CA ALA A 94 5.27 1.78 11.88
C ALA A 94 4.90 3.24 12.19
N THR A 95 4.63 3.57 13.46
CA THR A 95 4.27 4.94 13.87
C THR A 95 5.50 5.83 13.90
N LEU A 96 6.64 5.29 14.34
CA LEU A 96 7.91 6.00 14.30
C LEU A 96 8.31 6.32 12.85
N LEU A 97 8.20 5.35 11.95
CA LEU A 97 8.44 5.53 10.52
C LEU A 97 7.52 6.58 9.90
N LEU A 98 6.21 6.48 10.17
CA LEU A 98 5.23 7.45 9.68
C LEU A 98 5.54 8.87 10.18
N ASN A 99 5.83 9.04 11.47
CA ASN A 99 6.11 10.36 12.04
C ASN A 99 7.37 10.99 11.44
N GLU A 100 8.43 10.20 11.25
CA GLU A 100 9.65 10.67 10.60
C GLU A 100 9.40 11.06 9.14
N ALA A 101 8.62 10.27 8.40
CA ALA A 101 8.26 10.57 7.03
C ALA A 101 7.42 11.86 6.94
N ILE A 102 6.43 12.04 7.83
CA ILE A 102 5.63 13.27 7.93
C ILE A 102 6.52 14.48 8.18
N ASN A 103 7.48 14.40 9.10
CA ASN A 103 8.38 15.51 9.39
C ASN A 103 9.19 15.95 8.14
N ARG A 104 9.69 14.98 7.37
CA ARG A 104 10.41 15.26 6.11
C ARG A 104 9.48 15.87 5.05
N LEU A 105 8.26 15.38 4.94
CA LEU A 105 7.27 15.87 3.98
C LEU A 105 6.80 17.30 4.29
N LYS A 106 6.61 17.64 5.56
CA LYS A 106 6.29 19.01 5.98
C LYS A 106 7.35 20.01 5.52
N SER A 107 8.63 19.67 5.63
CA SER A 107 9.72 20.53 5.13
C SER A 107 9.73 20.73 3.61
N LYS A 108 8.96 19.92 2.88
CA LYS A 108 8.81 19.95 1.42
C LYS A 108 7.46 20.56 0.99
N SER A 109 6.76 21.23 1.91
CA SER A 109 5.44 21.86 1.67
C SER A 109 4.33 20.89 1.28
N ILE A 110 4.50 19.58 1.54
CA ILE A 110 3.46 18.58 1.32
C ILE A 110 2.37 18.74 2.38
N LYS A 111 1.12 18.86 1.95
CA LYS A 111 -0.03 19.19 2.81
C LYS A 111 -0.91 18.01 3.15
N LYS A 112 -0.77 16.89 2.45
CA LYS A 112 -1.51 15.67 2.74
C LYS A 112 -0.75 14.43 2.30
N ILE A 113 -1.09 13.29 2.91
CA ILE A 113 -0.68 11.97 2.42
C ILE A 113 -1.86 11.04 2.28
N GLU A 114 -1.83 10.21 1.26
CA GLU A 114 -2.84 9.20 0.95
C GLU A 114 -2.27 7.79 1.10
N ALA A 115 -3.14 6.82 1.36
CA ALA A 115 -2.80 5.41 1.35
C ALA A 115 -3.97 4.57 0.86
N TRP A 116 -3.69 3.62 -0.02
CA TRP A 116 -4.64 2.58 -0.40
C TRP A 116 -4.36 1.31 0.40
N THR A 117 -5.38 0.73 1.02
CA THR A 117 -5.22 -0.52 1.76
C THR A 117 -6.45 -1.42 1.67
N ARG A 118 -6.24 -2.74 1.65
CA ARG A 118 -7.28 -3.77 1.62
C ARG A 118 -8.02 -3.85 2.96
N ASP A 119 -8.93 -4.80 3.08
CA ASP A 119 -9.97 -4.89 4.10
C ASP A 119 -9.55 -5.54 5.43
N ASP A 120 -8.25 -5.74 5.66
CA ASP A 120 -7.75 -6.15 6.97
C ASP A 120 -8.15 -5.14 8.05
N LYS A 121 -9.01 -5.58 8.98
CA LYS A 121 -9.52 -4.71 10.05
C LYS A 121 -8.39 -4.02 10.82
N TRP A 122 -7.34 -4.78 11.17
CA TRP A 122 -6.24 -4.28 11.98
C TRP A 122 -5.38 -3.22 11.24
N VAL A 123 -5.29 -3.30 9.91
CA VAL A 123 -4.60 -2.29 9.07
C VAL A 123 -5.46 -1.03 8.96
N ASN A 124 -6.75 -1.19 8.69
CA ASN A 124 -7.69 -0.07 8.60
C ASN A 124 -7.78 0.71 9.92
N ASP A 125 -7.89 -0.01 11.05
CA ASP A 125 -7.87 0.59 12.37
C ASP A 125 -6.54 1.33 12.64
N TRP A 126 -5.41 0.81 12.14
CA TRP A 126 -4.10 1.46 12.29
C TRP A 126 -4.08 2.84 11.65
N TYR A 127 -4.60 2.99 10.42
CA TYR A 127 -4.70 4.28 9.74
C TYR A 127 -5.65 5.23 10.49
N LYS A 128 -6.87 4.77 10.82
CA LYS A 128 -7.86 5.60 11.54
C LYS A 128 -7.33 6.13 12.88
N ASN A 129 -6.67 5.27 13.66
CA ASN A 129 -6.08 5.64 14.94
C ASN A 129 -4.92 6.64 14.83
N ARG A 130 -4.44 6.92 13.62
CA ARG A 130 -3.39 7.91 13.32
C ARG A 130 -3.93 9.16 12.63
N GLY A 131 -5.25 9.35 12.66
CA GLY A 131 -5.90 10.54 12.12
C GLY A 131 -6.17 10.48 10.62
N PHE A 132 -5.92 9.34 9.97
CA PHE A 132 -6.32 9.18 8.58
C PHE A 132 -7.85 9.06 8.48
N ASN A 133 -8.42 9.83 7.56
CA ASN A 133 -9.83 9.81 7.24
C ASN A 133 -10.05 8.91 6.03
N TRP A 134 -11.03 8.01 6.15
CA TRP A 134 -11.51 7.23 5.02
C TRP A 134 -12.18 8.15 3.99
N LYS A 135 -11.95 7.91 2.69
CA LYS A 135 -12.49 8.72 1.59
C LYS A 135 -13.43 7.93 0.69
N GLU A 136 -12.92 6.86 0.11
CA GLU A 136 -13.66 6.03 -0.82
C GLU A 136 -13.08 4.62 -0.86
N SER A 137 -13.75 3.72 -1.58
CA SER A 137 -13.27 2.37 -1.80
C SER A 137 -13.82 1.76 -3.07
N TYR A 138 -13.06 0.83 -3.63
CA TYR A 138 -13.48 -0.01 -4.76
C TYR A 138 -13.09 -1.47 -4.48
N LEU A 139 -13.58 -2.40 -5.31
CA LEU A 139 -13.29 -3.82 -5.11
C LEU A 139 -12.12 -4.28 -5.97
N HIS A 140 -11.21 -5.01 -5.35
CA HIS A 140 -10.24 -5.90 -5.98
C HIS A 140 -10.87 -7.27 -6.11
N VAL A 141 -11.17 -7.69 -7.34
CA VAL A 141 -11.81 -8.98 -7.64
C VAL A 141 -10.76 -9.93 -8.19
N TYR A 142 -10.59 -11.06 -7.51
CA TYR A 142 -9.77 -12.17 -7.96
C TYR A 142 -10.70 -13.28 -8.45
N ALA A 143 -10.49 -13.72 -9.67
CA ALA A 143 -11.19 -14.85 -10.25
C ALA A 143 -10.18 -15.94 -10.59
N GLU A 144 -10.52 -17.18 -10.26
CA GLU A 144 -9.74 -18.37 -10.59
C GLU A 144 -10.62 -19.42 -11.29
N GLY A 145 -10.03 -20.13 -12.26
CA GLY A 145 -10.73 -21.21 -12.97
C GLY A 145 -12.01 -20.72 -13.65
N ASP A 146 -13.15 -21.32 -13.28
CA ASP A 146 -14.46 -21.02 -13.86
C ASP A 146 -14.96 -19.61 -13.54
N GLU A 147 -14.49 -18.99 -12.45
CA GLU A 147 -14.82 -17.59 -12.14
C GLU A 147 -14.29 -16.62 -13.20
N CYS A 148 -13.22 -16.98 -13.92
CA CYS A 148 -12.69 -16.14 -14.99
C CYS A 148 -13.69 -15.97 -16.12
N ASP A 149 -14.50 -16.99 -16.43
CA ASP A 149 -15.49 -16.95 -17.51
C ASP A 149 -16.64 -15.98 -17.24
N ILE A 150 -16.87 -15.60 -15.97
CA ILE A 150 -17.81 -14.53 -15.58
C ILE A 150 -17.30 -13.17 -16.06
N ILE A 151 -15.97 -12.96 -16.06
CA ILE A 151 -15.33 -11.68 -16.37
C ILE A 151 -14.99 -11.58 -17.87
N THR A 152 -14.38 -12.62 -18.42
CA THR A 152 -13.84 -12.59 -19.78
C THR A 152 -13.58 -13.99 -20.33
N GLN A 153 -13.54 -14.11 -21.65
CA GLN A 153 -13.14 -15.33 -22.35
C GLN A 153 -11.96 -15.05 -23.28
N SER A 154 -11.07 -16.03 -23.42
CA SER A 154 -9.94 -15.94 -24.35
C SER A 154 -10.43 -15.87 -25.80
N LYS A 155 -9.83 -14.97 -26.58
CA LYS A 155 -10.05 -14.88 -28.03
C LYS A 155 -9.15 -15.82 -28.84
N ILE A 156 -8.22 -16.53 -28.18
CA ILE A 156 -7.25 -17.42 -28.81
C ILE A 156 -7.69 -18.86 -28.58
N ASN A 157 -7.88 -19.60 -29.68
CA ASN A 157 -8.29 -21.00 -29.63
C ASN A 157 -7.34 -21.83 -28.75
N LYS A 158 -7.90 -22.62 -27.82
CA LYS A 158 -7.18 -23.47 -26.84
C LYS A 158 -6.29 -22.73 -25.82
N LEU A 159 -6.39 -21.40 -25.72
CA LEU A 159 -5.78 -20.65 -24.63
C LEU A 159 -6.84 -20.35 -23.58
N PHE A 160 -6.58 -20.73 -22.33
CA PHE A 160 -7.52 -20.56 -21.21
C PHE A 160 -6.99 -19.53 -20.22
N ILE A 161 -7.91 -18.80 -19.59
CA ILE A 161 -7.57 -17.85 -18.51
C ILE A 161 -7.69 -18.63 -17.20
N CYS A 162 -6.56 -18.81 -16.50
CA CYS A 162 -6.54 -19.56 -15.24
C CYS A 162 -6.79 -18.66 -14.02
N SER A 163 -6.42 -17.38 -14.12
CA SER A 163 -6.57 -16.39 -13.05
C SER A 163 -6.67 -14.99 -13.62
N SER A 164 -7.44 -14.12 -12.97
CA SER A 164 -7.49 -12.70 -13.31
C SER A 164 -7.64 -11.82 -12.07
N PHE A 165 -7.07 -10.62 -12.14
CA PHE A 165 -7.25 -9.55 -11.16
C PHE A 165 -7.97 -8.36 -11.83
N ALA A 166 -9.08 -7.91 -11.25
CA ALA A 166 -9.89 -6.85 -11.80
C ALA A 166 -10.28 -5.82 -10.74
N HIS A 167 -10.49 -4.57 -11.17
CA HIS A 167 -11.05 -3.50 -10.34
C HIS A 167 -12.53 -3.33 -10.67
N TYR A 168 -13.39 -3.38 -9.64
CA TYR A 168 -14.81 -3.03 -9.77
C TYR A 168 -15.09 -1.72 -9.03
N ILE A 169 -15.39 -0.68 -9.80
CA ILE A 169 -15.72 0.69 -9.33
C ILE A 169 -17.23 0.96 -9.33
N GLY A 170 -18.05 -0.06 -9.59
CA GLY A 170 -19.50 0.06 -9.61
C GLY A 170 -20.13 0.10 -8.22
N LYS A 171 -21.44 0.37 -8.17
CA LYS A 171 -22.19 0.53 -6.92
C LYS A 171 -22.62 -0.80 -6.28
N ASP A 172 -22.78 -1.87 -7.07
CA ASP A 172 -23.35 -3.13 -6.60
C ASP A 172 -22.28 -4.06 -6.00
N LYS A 173 -21.64 -3.58 -4.92
CA LYS A 173 -20.52 -4.29 -4.29
C LYS A 173 -20.93 -5.63 -3.68
N ASP A 174 -22.14 -5.74 -3.12
CA ASP A 174 -22.60 -6.96 -2.46
C ASP A 174 -22.84 -8.10 -3.44
N THR A 175 -23.34 -7.81 -4.64
CA THR A 175 -23.46 -8.81 -5.70
C THR A 175 -22.08 -9.32 -6.13
N ILE A 176 -21.11 -8.43 -6.32
CA ILE A 176 -19.74 -8.82 -6.69
C ILE A 176 -19.08 -9.65 -5.59
N LYS A 177 -19.20 -9.26 -4.32
CA LYS A 177 -18.66 -10.03 -3.18
C LYS A 177 -19.27 -11.43 -3.05
N LYS A 178 -20.50 -11.65 -3.53
CA LYS A 178 -21.15 -12.97 -3.56
C LYS A 178 -20.80 -13.79 -4.80
N ALA A 179 -20.44 -13.13 -5.90
CA ALA A 179 -20.15 -13.78 -7.18
C ALA A 179 -18.75 -14.39 -7.26
N PHE A 180 -17.81 -13.88 -6.46
CA PHE A 180 -16.41 -14.33 -6.48
C PHE A 180 -15.95 -14.76 -5.10
N LYS A 181 -15.15 -15.83 -5.03
CA LYS A 181 -14.60 -16.42 -3.81
C LYS A 181 -13.62 -15.47 -3.11
N ARG A 182 -12.86 -14.70 -3.88
CA ARG A 182 -11.84 -13.79 -3.35
C ARG A 182 -12.06 -12.36 -3.85
N VAL A 183 -12.56 -11.53 -2.94
CA VAL A 183 -12.77 -10.10 -3.19
C VAL A 183 -12.23 -9.33 -2.00
N HIS A 184 -11.43 -8.30 -2.27
CA HIS A 184 -10.96 -7.37 -1.25
C HIS A 184 -11.54 -5.99 -1.48
N GLU A 185 -11.99 -5.34 -0.41
CA GLU A 185 -12.31 -3.91 -0.47
C GLU A 185 -11.05 -3.07 -0.26
N CYS A 186 -10.65 -2.34 -1.30
CA CYS A 186 -9.51 -1.44 -1.29
C CYS A 186 -9.97 -0.03 -0.94
N ASN A 187 -9.50 0.48 0.20
CA ASN A 187 -9.92 1.72 0.82
C ASN A 187 -8.85 2.81 0.64
N LEU A 188 -9.28 4.00 0.24
CA LEU A 188 -8.47 5.21 0.26
C LEU A 188 -8.59 5.88 1.62
N TYR A 189 -7.44 6.13 2.22
CA TYR A 189 -7.28 6.94 3.42
C TYR A 189 -6.46 8.18 3.11
N GLU A 190 -6.79 9.29 3.77
CA GLU A 190 -6.07 10.56 3.65
C GLU A 190 -5.76 11.13 5.05
N LEU A 191 -4.54 11.59 5.25
CA LEU A 191 -4.12 12.38 6.40
C LEU A 191 -3.70 13.77 5.96
N ILE A 192 -4.29 14.80 6.56
CA ILE A 192 -3.87 16.19 6.37
C ILE A 192 -2.67 16.47 7.27
N LEU A 193 -1.61 17.00 6.69
CA LEU A 193 -0.40 17.41 7.40
C LEU A 193 -0.59 18.88 7.83
N ILE A 194 -1.11 19.08 9.04
CA ILE A 194 -1.22 20.41 9.65
C ILE A 194 0.20 20.87 10.00
N ASP A 195 0.56 22.11 9.68
CA ASP A 195 1.88 22.69 10.00
C ASP A 195 2.18 22.63 11.51
#